data_AF-A0AAX6SBM2-F1
#
_entry.id   AF-A0AAX6SBM2-F1
#
_cell.length_a   1.000
_cell.length_b   1.000
_cell.length_c   1.000
_cell.angle_alpha   90.00
_cell.angle_beta   90.00
_cell.angle_gamma   90.00
#
_symmetry.space_group_name_H-M   'P 1'
#
loop_
_entity.id
_entity.type
_entity.pdbx_description
1 polymer ?
#
loop_
_entity_poly.entity_id
_entity_poly.type
_entity_poly.pdbx_seq_one_letter_code
_entity_poly.pdbx_strand_id
1 'polypeptide(L)'
;MAMASRGFYLACLLLGALGFLCILGTTYWAQHWRGGFAWDGGKHMFNWHPVLMVSGMVVLYGAASLVYRLPQAWLGPRLPWKALHAALHLGAFVLAVVGLVAVFRYHSHAGITHLYSLHSWLGLTTTVLFSCQWFLGFTIFLLPWASLWLRSLLKPLHVFFGAAILSLSMASVISGINEKLFFSLKNATKPYHSLPSEAVFANSTGLLVVAFGVLVLYILLASPWKRPELGVLADRQPLLCDRE
;
A
#
# COMPACT_ATOMS: atom_id res chain seq x y z
N MET A 1 -9.71 8.38 -26.73
CA MET A 1 -10.03 7.40 -25.65
C MET A 1 -9.23 6.11 -25.75
N ALA A 2 -9.08 5.49 -26.93
CA ALA A 2 -8.40 4.19 -27.08
C ALA A 2 -6.89 4.16 -26.76
N MET A 3 -6.14 5.26 -26.98
CA MET A 3 -4.71 5.31 -26.60
C MET A 3 -4.50 5.49 -25.10
N ALA A 4 -5.36 6.29 -24.44
CA ALA A 4 -5.32 6.50 -23.00
C ALA A 4 -5.67 5.23 -22.20
N SER A 5 -6.52 4.35 -22.76
CA SER A 5 -6.84 3.06 -22.15
C SER A 5 -5.69 2.04 -22.31
N ARG A 6 -5.00 2.00 -23.46
CA ARG A 6 -3.83 1.11 -23.66
C ARG A 6 -2.70 1.43 -22.68
N GLY A 7 -2.33 2.72 -22.55
CA GLY A 7 -1.30 3.14 -21.58
C GLY A 7 -1.67 2.80 -20.14
N PHE A 8 -2.94 2.94 -19.77
CA PHE A 8 -3.43 2.57 -18.44
C PHE A 8 -3.31 1.06 -18.17
N TYR A 9 -3.74 0.20 -19.10
CA TYR A 9 -3.63 -1.24 -18.90
C TYR A 9 -2.18 -1.73 -18.86
N LEU A 10 -1.28 -1.15 -19.65
CA LEU A 10 0.15 -1.42 -19.55
C LEU A 10 0.71 -1.02 -18.18
N ALA A 11 0.29 0.14 -17.66
CA ALA A 11 0.66 0.57 -16.31
C ALA A 11 0.12 -0.40 -15.23
N CYS A 12 -1.12 -0.89 -15.38
CA CYS A 12 -1.69 -1.91 -14.48
C CYS A 12 -0.94 -3.24 -14.54
N LEU A 13 -0.54 -3.70 -15.73
CA LEU A 13 0.26 -4.92 -15.88
C LEU A 13 1.62 -4.78 -15.21
N LEU A 14 2.30 -3.65 -15.45
CA LEU A 14 3.57 -3.33 -14.80
C LEU A 14 3.42 -3.28 -13.28
N LEU A 15 2.36 -2.64 -12.78
CA LEU A 15 2.07 -2.55 -11.35
C LEU A 15 1.79 -3.92 -10.72
N GLY A 16 1.04 -4.77 -11.42
CA GLY A 16 0.81 -6.17 -11.02
C GLY A 16 2.12 -6.96 -10.95
N ALA A 17 2.97 -6.85 -11.97
CA ALA A 17 4.28 -7.52 -12.00
C ALA A 17 5.20 -7.03 -10.87
N LEU A 18 5.32 -5.71 -10.68
CA LEU A 18 6.13 -5.13 -9.60
C LEU A 18 5.61 -5.52 -8.22
N GLY A 19 4.29 -5.48 -8.01
CA GLY A 19 3.68 -5.89 -6.75
C GLY A 19 3.93 -7.36 -6.43
N PHE A 20 3.79 -8.24 -7.44
CA PHE A 20 4.11 -9.66 -7.31
C PHE A 20 5.59 -9.87 -6.95
N LEU A 21 6.51 -9.17 -7.63
CA LEU A 21 7.94 -9.24 -7.33
C LEU A 21 8.29 -8.73 -5.92
N CYS A 22 7.59 -7.70 -5.41
CA CYS A 22 7.79 -7.23 -4.04
C CYS A 22 7.42 -8.30 -3.00
N ILE A 23 6.27 -8.95 -3.18
CA ILE A 23 5.79 -10.01 -2.27
C ILE A 23 6.69 -11.24 -2.39
N LEU A 24 6.99 -11.67 -3.61
CA LEU A 24 7.86 -12.82 -3.84
C LEU A 24 9.28 -12.57 -3.31
N GLY A 25 9.83 -11.39 -3.57
CA GLY A 25 11.16 -10.98 -3.10
C GLY A 25 11.25 -10.98 -1.57
N THR A 26 10.31 -10.34 -0.88
CA THR A 26 10.30 -10.34 0.60
C THR A 26 10.09 -11.73 1.19
N THR A 27 9.22 -12.55 0.58
CA THR A 27 8.97 -13.93 1.03
C THR A 27 10.20 -14.81 0.81
N TYR A 28 10.82 -14.71 -0.37
CA TYR A 28 12.04 -15.44 -0.70
C TYR A 28 13.21 -15.01 0.20
N TRP A 29 13.34 -13.71 0.49
CA TRP A 29 14.36 -13.23 1.43
C TRP A 29 14.21 -13.87 2.81
N ALA A 30 13.00 -13.86 3.35
CA ALA A 30 12.69 -14.50 4.63
C ALA A 30 12.94 -16.02 4.61
N GLN A 31 12.54 -16.70 3.55
CA GLN A 31 12.72 -18.15 3.42
C GLN A 31 14.19 -18.54 3.31
N HIS A 32 14.90 -17.94 2.35
CA HIS A 32 16.25 -18.36 1.98
C HIS A 32 17.30 -17.93 3.00
N TRP A 33 17.25 -16.67 3.48
CA TRP A 33 18.26 -16.17 4.40
C TRP A 33 17.82 -16.20 5.85
N ARG A 34 16.52 -16.04 6.16
CA ARG A 34 16.03 -15.90 7.56
C ARG A 34 15.46 -17.18 8.14
N GLY A 35 15.58 -18.28 7.40
CA GLY A 35 15.22 -19.63 7.85
C GLY A 35 13.72 -19.90 7.89
N GLY A 36 12.91 -19.14 7.14
CA GLY A 36 11.48 -19.41 6.97
C GLY A 36 10.60 -18.88 8.10
N PHE A 37 9.41 -19.47 8.23
CA PHE A 37 8.30 -18.91 9.00
C PHE A 37 7.81 -19.88 10.08
N ALA A 38 7.40 -19.33 11.22
CA ALA A 38 6.69 -20.04 12.29
C ALA A 38 5.73 -19.08 13.00
N TRP A 39 4.82 -19.59 13.83
CA TRP A 39 3.94 -18.77 14.67
C TRP A 39 4.09 -19.15 16.15
N ASP A 40 5.32 -19.08 16.64
CA ASP A 40 5.79 -19.67 17.89
C ASP A 40 6.40 -18.66 18.87
N GLY A 41 6.38 -17.36 18.56
CA GLY A 41 7.07 -16.31 19.32
C GLY A 41 8.57 -16.23 19.06
N GLY A 42 9.15 -17.16 18.30
CA GLY A 42 10.57 -17.22 17.97
C GLY A 42 10.97 -16.29 16.82
N LYS A 43 12.25 -16.36 16.43
CA LYS A 43 12.81 -15.54 15.34
C LYS A 43 12.10 -15.72 13.99
N HIS A 44 11.51 -16.89 13.74
CA HIS A 44 10.78 -17.18 12.51
C HIS A 44 9.40 -16.54 12.50
N MET A 45 8.82 -16.22 13.66
CA MET A 45 7.60 -15.43 13.77
C MET A 45 7.83 -14.00 13.29
N PHE A 46 8.98 -13.39 13.61
CA PHE A 46 9.32 -12.06 13.11
C PHE A 46 9.27 -11.97 11.58
N ASN A 47 9.62 -13.03 10.86
CA ASN A 47 9.70 -13.01 9.39
C ASN A 47 8.32 -12.77 8.73
N TRP A 48 7.21 -13.01 9.43
CA TRP A 48 5.88 -12.60 8.96
C TRP A 48 5.72 -11.09 8.88
N HIS A 49 6.37 -10.33 9.76
CA HIS A 49 6.26 -8.87 9.79
C HIS A 49 6.60 -8.22 8.43
N PRO A 50 7.82 -8.36 7.87
CA PRO A 50 8.15 -7.72 6.60
C PRO A 50 7.28 -8.19 5.43
N VAL A 51 6.94 -9.49 5.37
CA VAL A 51 6.10 -10.05 4.28
C VAL A 51 4.68 -9.49 4.33
N LEU A 52 4.07 -9.46 5.51
CA LEU A 52 2.71 -8.95 5.68
C LEU A 52 2.64 -7.43 5.50
N MET A 53 3.68 -6.69 5.92
CA MET A 53 3.77 -5.24 5.71
C MET A 53 3.89 -4.89 4.22
N VAL A 54 4.74 -5.58 3.46
CA VAL A 54 4.84 -5.35 2.01
C VAL A 54 3.57 -5.79 1.28
N SER A 55 3.01 -6.94 1.64
CA SER A 55 1.79 -7.44 1.01
C SER A 55 0.59 -6.53 1.27
N GLY A 56 0.37 -6.13 2.53
CA GLY A 56 -0.77 -5.34 2.96
C GLY A 56 -0.59 -3.84 2.71
N MET A 57 0.42 -3.24 3.35
CA MET A 57 0.56 -1.79 3.43
C MET A 57 1.21 -1.15 2.20
N VAL A 58 1.85 -1.95 1.33
CA VAL A 58 2.38 -1.48 0.05
C VAL A 58 1.51 -1.97 -1.10
N VAL A 59 1.51 -3.28 -1.37
CA VAL A 59 0.93 -3.82 -2.61
C VAL A 59 -0.60 -3.74 -2.61
N LEU A 60 -1.25 -4.31 -1.60
CA LEU A 60 -2.71 -4.31 -1.52
C LEU A 60 -3.28 -2.90 -1.29
N TYR A 61 -2.64 -2.10 -0.42
CA TYR A 61 -3.01 -0.70 -0.22
C TYR A 61 -2.90 0.10 -1.53
N GLY A 62 -1.81 -0.06 -2.28
CA GLY A 62 -1.61 0.60 -3.57
C GLY A 62 -2.66 0.20 -4.59
N ALA A 63 -2.95 -1.09 -4.71
CA ALA A 63 -4.00 -1.60 -5.59
C ALA A 63 -5.39 -1.05 -5.20
N ALA A 64 -5.73 -1.06 -3.90
CA ALA A 64 -6.98 -0.51 -3.37
C ALA A 64 -7.16 0.99 -3.68
N SER A 65 -6.07 1.76 -3.61
CA SER A 65 -6.05 3.19 -3.93
C SER A 65 -6.35 3.48 -5.41
N LEU A 66 -6.05 2.54 -6.30
CA LEU A 66 -6.21 2.68 -7.75
C LEU A 66 -7.53 2.13 -8.30
N VAL A 67 -8.38 1.52 -7.47
CA VAL A 67 -9.65 0.90 -7.90
C VAL A 67 -10.52 1.85 -8.74
N TYR A 68 -10.60 3.14 -8.38
CA TYR A 68 -11.38 4.14 -9.12
C TYR A 68 -10.74 4.63 -10.42
N ARG A 69 -9.48 4.26 -10.69
CA ARG A 69 -8.77 4.59 -11.94
C ARG A 69 -9.10 3.59 -13.05
N LEU A 70 -9.62 2.41 -12.71
CA LEU A 70 -10.07 1.41 -13.67
C LEU A 70 -11.19 1.98 -14.55
N PRO A 71 -11.11 1.89 -15.90
CA PRO A 71 -12.16 2.38 -16.80
C PRO A 71 -13.55 1.79 -16.49
N GLN A 72 -13.59 0.54 -16.02
CA GLN A 72 -14.81 -0.16 -15.59
C GLN A 72 -15.50 0.56 -14.42
N ALA A 73 -14.71 1.26 -13.58
CA ALA A 73 -15.24 2.05 -12.48
C ALA A 73 -15.86 3.38 -12.93
N TRP A 74 -15.73 3.77 -14.20
CA TRP A 74 -16.22 5.06 -14.68
C TRP A 74 -17.71 5.00 -15.04
N LEU A 75 -18.16 3.84 -15.51
CA LEU A 75 -19.54 3.55 -15.89
C LEU A 75 -20.31 2.93 -14.72
N GLY A 76 -21.61 3.17 -14.66
CA GLY A 76 -22.51 2.52 -13.71
C GLY A 76 -22.40 2.99 -12.24
N PRO A 77 -23.03 2.24 -11.32
CA PRO A 77 -23.20 2.66 -9.93
C PRO A 77 -21.85 2.77 -9.19
N ARG A 78 -21.75 3.75 -8.28
CA ARG A 78 -20.52 3.98 -7.50
C ARG A 78 -20.36 3.03 -6.32
N LEU A 79 -21.47 2.44 -5.83
CA LEU A 79 -21.48 1.68 -4.59
C LEU A 79 -20.60 0.41 -4.62
N PRO A 80 -20.60 -0.42 -5.68
CA PRO A 80 -19.74 -1.60 -5.73
C PRO A 80 -18.25 -1.25 -5.64
N TRP A 81 -17.83 -0.19 -6.32
CA TRP A 81 -16.44 0.28 -6.30
C TRP A 81 -16.04 0.90 -4.94
N LYS A 82 -16.99 1.55 -4.24
CA LYS A 82 -16.80 2.00 -2.85
C LYS A 82 -16.63 0.82 -1.90
N ALA A 83 -17.49 -0.19 -2.03
CA ALA A 83 -17.40 -1.41 -1.23
C ALA A 83 -16.09 -2.16 -1.48
N LEU A 84 -15.68 -2.30 -2.75
CA LEU A 84 -14.41 -2.93 -3.11
C LEU A 84 -13.20 -2.18 -2.55
N HIS A 85 -13.16 -0.85 -2.72
CA HIS A 85 -12.10 -0.01 -2.15
C HIS A 85 -12.02 -0.17 -0.62
N ALA A 86 -13.16 -0.10 0.08
CA ALA A 86 -13.22 -0.27 1.53
C ALA A 86 -12.78 -1.68 1.97
N ALA A 87 -13.23 -2.72 1.27
CA ALA A 87 -12.91 -4.12 1.57
C ALA A 87 -11.42 -4.43 1.34
N LEU A 88 -10.82 -3.94 0.25
CA LEU A 88 -9.39 -4.15 -0.02
C LEU A 88 -8.52 -3.42 1.00
N HIS A 89 -8.86 -2.19 1.39
CA HIS A 89 -8.15 -1.50 2.47
C HIS A 89 -8.36 -2.18 3.83
N LEU A 90 -9.53 -2.75 4.11
CA LEU A 90 -9.73 -3.55 5.32
C LEU A 90 -8.84 -4.80 5.32
N GLY A 91 -8.72 -5.49 4.17
CA GLY A 91 -7.79 -6.60 4.01
C GLY A 91 -6.33 -6.19 4.26
N ALA A 92 -5.91 -5.05 3.69
CA ALA A 92 -4.58 -4.49 3.94
C ALA A 92 -4.36 -4.19 5.43
N PHE A 93 -5.36 -3.63 6.11
CA PHE A 93 -5.32 -3.34 7.53
C PHE A 93 -5.20 -4.61 8.39
N VAL A 94 -5.97 -5.66 8.07
CA VAL A 94 -5.86 -6.95 8.75
C VAL A 94 -4.46 -7.54 8.61
N LEU A 95 -3.87 -7.52 7.42
CA LEU A 95 -2.49 -7.99 7.21
C LEU A 95 -1.49 -7.17 8.04
N ALA A 96 -1.65 -5.85 8.10
CA ALA A 96 -0.81 -4.98 8.93
C ALA A 96 -0.93 -5.33 10.42
N VAL A 97 -2.15 -5.52 10.94
CA VAL A 97 -2.37 -5.92 12.34
C VAL A 97 -1.69 -7.25 12.64
N VAL A 98 -1.85 -8.27 11.78
CA VAL A 98 -1.21 -9.57 11.96
C VAL A 98 0.32 -9.44 11.93
N GLY A 99 0.88 -8.62 11.02
CA GLY A 99 2.31 -8.35 10.96
C GLY A 99 2.84 -7.59 12.20
N LEU A 100 2.06 -6.69 12.79
CA LEU A 100 2.40 -6.04 14.06
C LEU A 100 2.37 -7.05 15.21
N VAL A 101 1.32 -7.88 15.29
CA VAL A 101 1.23 -8.95 16.30
C VAL A 101 2.46 -9.87 16.25
N ALA A 102 2.94 -10.19 15.05
CA ALA A 102 4.15 -11.00 14.86
C ALA A 102 5.40 -10.37 15.52
N VAL A 103 5.68 -9.09 15.25
CA VAL A 103 6.85 -8.41 15.82
C VAL A 103 6.72 -8.15 17.32
N PHE A 104 5.54 -7.74 17.80
CA PHE A 104 5.30 -7.51 19.23
C PHE A 104 5.41 -8.80 20.04
N ARG A 105 4.89 -9.92 19.55
CA ARG A 105 5.03 -11.22 20.23
C ARG A 105 6.47 -11.70 20.23
N TYR A 106 7.18 -11.56 19.11
CA TYR A 106 8.60 -11.91 19.03
C TYR A 106 9.45 -11.08 20.00
N HIS A 107 9.30 -9.76 20.01
CA HIS A 107 10.04 -8.88 20.92
C HIS A 107 9.76 -9.22 22.39
N SER A 108 8.49 -9.49 22.73
CA SER A 108 8.12 -9.86 24.11
C SER A 108 8.77 -11.18 24.54
N HIS A 109 8.79 -12.20 23.66
CA HIS A 109 9.45 -13.49 23.95
C HIS A 109 10.97 -13.35 24.03
N ALA A 110 11.56 -12.51 23.18
CA ALA A 110 13.00 -12.30 23.11
C ALA A 110 13.54 -11.27 24.14
N GLY A 111 12.68 -10.65 24.95
CA GLY A 111 13.07 -9.60 25.89
C GLY A 111 13.59 -8.31 25.23
N ILE A 112 13.13 -8.02 24.01
CA ILE A 112 13.52 -6.83 23.23
C ILE A 112 12.57 -5.67 23.57
N THR A 113 13.13 -4.50 23.87
CA THR A 113 12.35 -3.28 24.11
C THR A 113 11.50 -2.92 22.90
N HIS A 114 10.23 -2.57 23.13
CA HIS A 114 9.33 -2.15 22.06
C HIS A 114 9.54 -0.68 21.67
N LEU A 115 9.21 -0.36 20.42
CA LEU A 115 9.01 1.01 19.94
C LEU A 115 10.16 2.01 20.20
N TYR A 116 11.43 1.58 20.19
CA TYR A 116 12.57 2.49 20.39
C TYR A 116 13.15 3.05 19.08
N SER A 117 12.85 2.43 17.93
CA SER A 117 13.43 2.82 16.64
C SER A 117 12.56 3.80 15.87
N LEU A 118 13.16 4.65 15.03
CA LEU A 118 12.39 5.56 14.15
C LEU A 118 11.48 4.78 13.20
N HIS A 119 11.93 3.62 12.71
CA HIS A 119 11.10 2.70 11.92
C HIS A 119 9.79 2.36 12.65
N SER A 120 9.88 2.02 13.93
CA SER A 120 8.73 1.64 14.75
C SER A 120 7.78 2.81 15.04
N TRP A 121 8.30 4.03 15.23
CA TRP A 121 7.48 5.24 15.42
C TRP A 121 6.73 5.60 14.14
N LEU A 122 7.43 5.57 12.99
CA LEU A 122 6.82 5.80 11.68
C LEU A 122 5.77 4.72 11.37
N GLY A 123 6.08 3.44 11.60
CA GLY A 123 5.17 2.32 11.33
C GLY A 123 3.90 2.37 12.17
N LEU A 124 4.01 2.64 13.47
CA LEU A 124 2.86 2.76 14.35
C LEU A 124 2.01 3.98 13.98
N THR A 125 2.64 5.14 13.75
CA THR A 125 1.93 6.35 13.31
C THR A 125 1.17 6.12 12.01
N THR A 126 1.81 5.47 11.04
CA THR A 126 1.18 5.08 9.76
C THR A 126 -0.03 4.19 9.97
N THR A 127 0.07 3.20 10.86
CA THR A 127 -1.02 2.25 11.14
C THR A 127 -2.19 2.94 11.84
N VAL A 128 -1.93 3.84 12.79
CA VAL A 128 -2.98 4.63 13.46
C VAL A 128 -3.68 5.55 12.46
N LEU A 129 -2.92 6.29 11.64
CA LEU A 129 -3.47 7.14 10.59
C LEU A 129 -4.32 6.32 9.60
N PHE A 130 -3.85 5.13 9.21
CA PHE A 130 -4.61 4.24 8.34
C PHE A 130 -5.92 3.77 8.98
N SER A 131 -5.89 3.43 10.28
CA SER A 131 -7.09 3.04 11.04
C SER A 131 -8.13 4.15 11.03
N CYS A 132 -7.71 5.38 11.36
CA CYS A 132 -8.57 6.57 11.34
C CYS A 132 -9.11 6.85 9.93
N GLN A 133 -8.24 6.79 8.92
CA GLN A 133 -8.59 7.01 7.52
C GLN A 133 -9.62 6.00 7.02
N TRP A 134 -9.46 4.72 7.36
CA TRP A 134 -10.42 3.68 6.97
C TRP A 134 -11.77 3.88 7.67
N PHE A 135 -11.78 4.12 8.97
CA PHE A 135 -13.00 4.35 9.74
C PHE A 135 -13.77 5.59 9.25
N LEU A 136 -13.08 6.72 9.07
CA LEU A 136 -13.68 7.94 8.52
C LEU A 136 -14.15 7.72 7.08
N GLY A 137 -13.37 7.01 6.27
CA GLY A 137 -13.74 6.70 4.89
C GLY A 137 -15.02 5.86 4.80
N PHE A 138 -15.11 4.83 5.63
CA PHE A 138 -16.28 3.95 5.73
C PHE A 138 -17.52 4.74 6.18
N THR A 139 -17.40 5.47 7.28
CA THR A 139 -18.54 6.18 7.89
C THR A 139 -19.05 7.33 7.00
N ILE A 140 -18.17 8.11 6.37
CA ILE A 140 -18.56 9.30 5.58
C ILE A 140 -18.90 8.95 4.13
N PHE A 141 -18.11 8.09 3.47
CA PHE A 141 -18.23 7.88 2.02
C PHE A 141 -19.00 6.62 1.63
N LEU A 142 -19.07 5.59 2.49
CA LEU A 142 -19.79 4.36 2.19
C LEU A 142 -21.22 4.36 2.76
N LEU A 143 -21.40 4.73 4.03
CA LEU A 143 -22.72 4.76 4.65
C LEU A 143 -23.58 5.93 4.12
N PRO A 144 -24.93 5.78 4.09
CA PRO A 144 -25.81 6.75 3.46
C PRO A 144 -26.05 8.03 4.25
N TRP A 145 -25.73 8.07 5.56
CA TRP A 145 -26.15 9.14 6.47
C TRP A 145 -25.45 10.50 6.28
N ALA A 146 -24.21 10.51 5.77
CA ALA A 146 -23.44 11.75 5.65
C ALA A 146 -23.98 12.67 4.53
N SER A 147 -24.13 13.96 4.84
CA SER A 147 -24.60 14.97 3.88
C SER A 147 -23.63 15.17 2.72
N LEU A 148 -24.14 15.66 1.58
CA LEU A 148 -23.30 15.95 0.41
C LEU A 148 -22.25 17.02 0.69
N TRP A 149 -22.60 18.03 1.50
CA TRP A 149 -21.67 19.07 1.93
C TRP A 149 -20.47 18.48 2.70
N LEU A 150 -20.74 17.63 3.70
CA LEU A 150 -19.69 17.01 4.51
C LEU A 150 -18.77 16.12 3.65
N ARG A 151 -19.35 15.33 2.74
CA ARG A 151 -18.59 14.52 1.78
C ARG A 151 -17.72 15.38 0.86
N SER A 152 -18.23 16.51 0.39
CA SER A 152 -17.47 17.43 -0.46
C SER A 152 -16.28 18.04 0.29
N LEU A 153 -16.50 18.48 1.53
CA LEU A 153 -15.48 19.07 2.40
C LEU A 153 -14.35 18.08 2.74
N LEU A 154 -14.70 16.83 3.07
CA LEU A 154 -13.72 15.84 3.53
C LEU A 154 -13.02 15.05 2.42
N LYS A 155 -13.56 15.04 1.19
CA LYS A 155 -12.99 14.29 0.06
C LYS A 155 -11.52 14.70 -0.24
N PRO A 156 -11.15 15.99 -0.30
CA PRO A 156 -9.76 16.39 -0.54
C PRO A 156 -8.81 15.89 0.56
N LEU A 157 -9.21 15.99 1.83
CA LEU A 157 -8.42 15.49 2.96
C LEU A 157 -8.25 13.97 2.89
N HIS A 158 -9.33 13.25 2.58
CA HIS A 158 -9.29 11.79 2.40
C HIS A 158 -8.30 11.39 1.30
N VAL A 159 -8.30 12.07 0.16
CA VAL A 159 -7.35 11.78 -0.92
C VAL A 159 -5.91 12.11 -0.51
N PHE A 160 -5.68 13.26 0.14
CA PHE A 160 -4.35 13.66 0.63
C PHE A 160 -3.78 12.66 1.64
N PHE A 161 -4.53 12.36 2.71
CA PHE A 161 -4.07 11.41 3.72
C PHE A 161 -3.91 10.00 3.15
N GLY A 162 -4.76 9.60 2.19
CA GLY A 162 -4.61 8.33 1.50
C GLY A 162 -3.24 8.17 0.81
N ALA A 163 -2.77 9.21 0.12
CA ALA A 163 -1.44 9.23 -0.50
C ALA A 163 -0.32 9.38 0.54
N ALA A 164 -0.50 10.23 1.56
CA ALA A 164 0.50 10.45 2.60
C ALA A 164 0.77 9.16 3.42
N ILE A 165 -0.27 8.40 3.77
CA ILE A 165 -0.16 7.11 4.47
C ILE A 165 0.62 6.10 3.63
N LEU A 166 0.38 6.04 2.31
CA LEU A 166 1.16 5.16 1.42
C LEU A 166 2.65 5.54 1.42
N SER A 167 2.96 6.83 1.33
CA SER A 167 4.34 7.33 1.39
C SER A 167 5.02 7.02 2.73
N LEU A 168 4.30 7.21 3.84
CA LEU A 168 4.80 6.85 5.18
C LEU A 168 5.01 5.34 5.32
N SER A 169 4.12 4.53 4.74
CA SER A 169 4.28 3.08 4.70
C SER A 169 5.54 2.67 3.94
N MET A 170 5.80 3.26 2.77
CA MET A 170 7.03 3.01 2.02
C MET A 170 8.27 3.37 2.83
N ALA A 171 8.28 4.55 3.47
CA ALA A 171 9.39 4.98 4.33
C ALA A 171 9.60 4.01 5.51
N SER A 172 8.51 3.53 6.12
CA SER A 172 8.57 2.52 7.19
C SER A 172 9.12 1.18 6.66
N VAL A 173 8.69 0.68 5.51
CA VAL A 173 9.22 -0.55 4.92
C VAL A 173 10.72 -0.44 4.61
N ILE A 174 11.16 0.65 3.99
CA ILE A 174 12.57 0.86 3.63
C ILE A 174 13.44 0.94 4.88
N SER A 175 13.01 1.71 5.89
CA SER A 175 13.73 1.80 7.17
C SER A 175 13.75 0.45 7.90
N GLY A 176 12.68 -0.34 7.83
CA GLY A 176 12.62 -1.68 8.43
C GLY A 176 13.53 -2.70 7.75
N ILE A 177 13.64 -2.65 6.41
CA ILE A 177 14.62 -3.47 5.66
C ILE A 177 16.04 -3.12 6.10
N ASN A 178 16.39 -1.84 6.16
CA ASN A 178 17.71 -1.39 6.62
C ASN A 178 18.01 -1.83 8.05
N GLU A 179 17.07 -1.59 8.98
CA GLU A 179 17.20 -1.98 10.39
C GLU A 179 17.43 -3.50 10.51
N LYS A 180 16.66 -4.30 9.77
CA LYS A 180 16.82 -5.77 9.77
C LYS A 180 18.17 -6.20 9.20
N LEU A 181 18.65 -5.58 8.13
CA LEU A 181 19.96 -5.89 7.54
C LEU A 181 21.09 -5.52 8.49
N PHE A 182 21.06 -4.35 9.12
CA PHE A 182 22.09 -3.93 10.09
C PHE A 182 22.13 -4.81 11.34
N PHE A 183 20.97 -5.28 11.81
CA PHE A 183 20.92 -6.20 12.95
C PHE A 183 21.37 -7.61 12.60
N SER A 184 21.22 -8.01 11.35
CA SER A 184 21.52 -9.37 10.90
C SER A 184 22.94 -9.55 10.38
N LEU A 185 23.48 -8.55 9.68
CA LEU A 185 24.73 -8.62 8.93
C LEU A 185 25.83 -7.85 9.70
N LYS A 186 26.32 -8.49 10.76
CA LYS A 186 27.35 -7.97 11.70
C LYS A 186 28.72 -8.62 11.45
N ASN A 187 29.75 -8.17 12.17
CA ASN A 187 31.13 -8.67 12.07
C ASN A 187 31.29 -10.18 12.34
N ALA A 188 30.45 -10.76 13.20
CA ALA A 188 30.44 -12.21 13.45
C ALA A 188 29.85 -13.03 12.28
N THR A 189 29.22 -12.35 11.32
CA THR A 189 28.74 -12.87 10.03
C THR A 189 29.50 -12.14 8.91
N LYS A 190 28.90 -12.00 7.72
CA LYS A 190 29.40 -11.04 6.72
C LYS A 190 28.81 -9.66 7.00
N PRO A 191 29.63 -8.63 7.27
CA PRO A 191 29.11 -7.32 7.64
C PRO A 191 28.40 -6.65 6.45
N TYR A 192 27.36 -5.86 6.72
CA TYR A 192 26.55 -5.23 5.67
C TYR A 192 27.38 -4.41 4.64
N HIS A 193 28.40 -3.68 5.10
CA HIS A 193 29.22 -2.84 4.22
C HIS A 193 30.06 -3.64 3.20
N SER A 194 30.30 -4.93 3.43
CA SER A 194 30.94 -5.82 2.44
C SER A 194 29.95 -6.29 1.38
N LEU A 195 28.70 -5.80 1.43
CA LEU A 195 27.61 -6.05 0.48
C LEU A 195 27.42 -7.54 0.12
N PRO A 196 27.20 -8.43 1.11
CA PRO A 196 26.95 -9.85 0.83
C PRO A 196 25.68 -10.03 -0.02
N SER A 197 25.51 -11.21 -0.61
CA SER A 197 24.38 -11.52 -1.50
C SER A 197 23.00 -11.22 -0.89
N GLU A 198 22.84 -11.45 0.41
CA GLU A 198 21.63 -11.08 1.15
C GLU A 198 21.36 -9.57 1.10
N ALA A 199 22.39 -8.75 1.34
CA ALA A 199 22.28 -7.30 1.34
C ALA A 199 21.92 -6.78 -0.06
N VAL A 200 22.58 -7.29 -1.11
CA VAL A 200 22.24 -6.97 -2.50
C VAL A 200 20.77 -7.28 -2.77
N PHE A 201 20.33 -8.49 -2.44
CA PHE A 201 18.96 -8.94 -2.71
C PHE A 201 17.90 -8.14 -1.95
N ALA A 202 18.10 -7.90 -0.66
CA ALA A 202 17.17 -7.14 0.17
C ALA A 202 17.13 -5.65 -0.25
N ASN A 203 18.26 -5.06 -0.63
CA ASN A 203 18.32 -3.70 -1.17
C ASN A 203 17.58 -3.60 -2.51
N SER A 204 17.77 -4.57 -3.42
CA SER A 204 17.02 -4.64 -4.67
C SER A 204 15.51 -4.78 -4.41
N THR A 205 15.11 -5.57 -3.42
CA THR A 205 13.70 -5.69 -2.99
C THR A 205 13.15 -4.35 -2.47
N GLY A 206 13.95 -3.61 -1.69
CA GLY A 206 13.60 -2.25 -1.24
C GLY A 206 13.41 -1.27 -2.41
N LEU A 207 14.27 -1.33 -3.43
CA LEU A 207 14.11 -0.52 -4.65
C LEU A 207 12.86 -0.89 -5.45
N LEU A 208 12.49 -2.18 -5.51
CA LEU A 208 11.23 -2.60 -6.12
C LEU A 208 10.01 -2.01 -5.40
N VAL A 209 10.02 -1.98 -4.06
CA VAL A 209 8.98 -1.33 -3.26
C VAL A 209 8.89 0.17 -3.59
N VAL A 210 10.01 0.86 -3.71
CA VAL A 210 10.04 2.27 -4.13
C VAL A 210 9.45 2.46 -5.52
N ALA A 211 9.90 1.67 -6.50
CA ALA A 211 9.42 1.74 -7.88
C ALA A 211 7.91 1.50 -7.98
N PHE A 212 7.39 0.48 -7.27
CA PHE A 212 5.97 0.21 -7.18
C PHE A 212 5.20 1.41 -6.59
N GLY A 213 5.65 1.93 -5.44
CA GLY A 213 4.98 3.03 -4.75
C GLY A 213 4.96 4.33 -5.56
N VAL A 214 6.08 4.69 -6.19
CA VAL A 214 6.16 5.85 -7.09
C VAL A 214 5.20 5.70 -8.28
N LEU A 215 5.10 4.50 -8.86
CA LEU A 215 4.16 4.25 -9.94
C LEU A 215 2.70 4.39 -9.49
N VAL A 216 2.34 3.89 -8.29
CA VAL A 216 1.01 4.10 -7.70
C VAL A 216 0.71 5.60 -7.56
N LEU A 217 1.64 6.36 -6.97
CA LEU A 217 1.48 7.81 -6.77
C LEU A 217 1.35 8.56 -8.10
N TYR A 218 2.12 8.17 -9.11
CA TYR A 218 2.00 8.71 -10.46
C TYR A 218 0.62 8.47 -11.07
N ILE A 219 0.09 7.24 -11.00
CA ILE A 219 -1.25 6.91 -11.50
C ILE A 219 -2.34 7.64 -10.70
N LEU A 220 -2.14 7.87 -9.41
CA LEU A 220 -3.04 8.70 -8.59
C LEU A 220 -3.02 10.16 -9.04
N LEU A 221 -1.87 10.70 -9.43
CA LEU A 221 -1.73 12.08 -9.91
C LEU A 221 -2.27 12.27 -11.34
N ALA A 222 -2.10 11.26 -12.20
CA ALA A 222 -2.43 11.32 -13.62
C ALA A 222 -3.90 11.70 -13.87
N SER A 223 -4.11 12.95 -14.29
CA SER A 223 -5.44 13.51 -14.61
C SER A 223 -6.23 12.70 -15.66
N PRO A 224 -5.62 12.19 -16.75
CA PRO A 224 -6.34 11.45 -17.79
C PRO A 224 -7.00 10.14 -17.33
N TRP A 225 -6.62 9.61 -16.16
CA TRP A 225 -7.14 8.36 -15.61
C TRP A 225 -8.07 8.57 -14.41
N LYS A 226 -8.36 9.84 -14.06
CA LYS A 226 -9.37 10.14 -13.06
C LYS A 226 -10.75 9.78 -13.59
N ARG A 227 -11.56 9.11 -12.77
CA ARG A 227 -12.97 8.87 -13.08
C ARG A 227 -13.64 10.21 -13.42
N PRO A 228 -14.30 10.35 -14.57
CA PRO A 228 -15.00 11.57 -14.95
C PRO A 228 -16.09 11.93 -13.93
N GLU A 229 -16.22 13.21 -13.62
CA GLU A 229 -17.40 13.71 -12.91
C GLU A 229 -18.59 13.74 -13.88
N LEU A 230 -19.80 13.45 -13.39
CA LEU A 230 -20.99 13.26 -14.23
C LEU A 230 -21.31 14.48 -15.12
N GLY A 231 -20.87 15.69 -14.74
CA GLY A 231 -21.05 16.90 -15.55
C GLY A 231 -20.17 17.00 -16.80
N VAL A 232 -19.01 16.34 -16.85
CA VAL A 232 -18.06 16.44 -17.99
C VAL A 232 -18.46 15.53 -19.17
N LEU A 233 -19.29 14.51 -18.91
CA LEU A 233 -19.85 13.65 -19.97
C LEU A 233 -21.03 14.32 -20.69
N ALA A 234 -21.75 15.22 -20.02
CA ALA A 234 -22.85 15.98 -20.62
C ALA A 234 -22.32 17.06 -21.60
N ASP A 235 -21.19 17.69 -21.28
CA ASP A 235 -20.56 18.74 -22.12
C ASP A 235 -19.86 18.21 -23.38
N ARG A 236 -19.80 16.88 -23.56
CA ARG A 236 -19.21 16.23 -24.75
C ARG A 236 -20.23 15.63 -25.72
N GLN A 237 -21.53 15.79 -25.47
CA GLN A 237 -22.52 15.64 -26.53
C GLN A 237 -22.69 17.00 -27.21
N PRO A 238 -22.29 17.16 -28.49
CA PRO A 238 -22.69 18.34 -29.23
C PRO A 238 -24.22 18.34 -29.28
N LEU A 239 -24.82 19.47 -28.95
CA LEU A 239 -26.20 19.82 -29.25
C LEU A 239 -26.45 19.56 -30.75
N LEU A 240 -26.96 18.37 -31.07
CA LEU A 240 -27.52 18.00 -32.36
C LEU A 240 -28.97 17.57 -32.11
N CYS A 241 -29.83 18.58 -32.03
CA CYS A 241 -31.30 18.64 -32.15
C CYS A 241 -31.68 20.00 -31.52
N ASP A 242 -32.26 21.00 -32.18
CA ASP A 242 -32.95 21.06 -33.47
C ASP A 242 -32.82 22.47 -34.06
N ARG A 243 -32.54 22.52 -35.36
CA ARG A 243 -33.14 23.52 -36.25
C ARG A 243 -34.31 22.80 -36.90
N GLU A 244 -35.52 23.20 -36.55
CA GLU A 244 -36.66 23.54 -37.42
C GLU A 244 -37.84 23.99 -36.57
#